data_AF-A0A3C1F7I7-F1
#
_entry.id   AF-A0A3C1F7I7-F1
#
_cell.length_a   1.000
_cell.length_b   1.000
_cell.length_c   1.000
_cell.angle_alpha   90.00
_cell.angle_beta   90.00
_cell.angle_gamma   90.00
#
_symmetry.space_group_name_H-M   'P 1'
#
loop_
_entity.id
_entity.type
_entity.pdbx_description
1 polymer ?
#
loop_
_entity_poly.entity_id
_entity_poly.type
_entity_poly.pdbx_seq_one_letter_code
_entity_poly.pdbx_strand_id
1 'polypeptide(L)'
;MQYRGLALALACACFLTGPVCAQGKLPGVFKNFKITRALRARWFNKVRFQVNNRLLTVPARSQAANALALRLTSPLLRTSVLEPAKPRPLSPAPKNIRQAVFTLQHSPQTRGKGSAFAVNINGKIWGVTAKHVLNDIGREPYIELFDENGKPFYTQITTLKEGHLRGADIAIFKIPPQLGKYIAPLEADETLPSPRNPAQSAGFSHGNFAWFNKIDVLFSSTHRILARYQDFPVLNGYCGSPLLVNGKAVGVFVGIVGNTNTQRAAWRALLDHKPINDFNQIVPMQWVRRLAEQVETPGQSVGTLVRVLGRPITHLTPDEAVLQIVQFRNGRVFKQIPACPFMDYLHLERFFDIEANDKIRVVIQRNGQPGTRPTELWYDLDISTGTLAGPADSHSMR
;
A
#
# COMPACT_ATOMS: atom_id res chain seq x y z
N MET A 1 -32.27 -39.75 30.92
CA MET A 1 -32.32 -38.59 30.00
C MET A 1 -32.00 -37.29 30.75
N GLN A 2 -30.75 -37.04 31.15
CA GLN A 2 -30.44 -35.90 32.05
C GLN A 2 -29.18 -35.08 31.69
N TYR A 3 -28.69 -35.16 30.45
CA TYR A 3 -27.48 -34.42 30.02
C TYR A 3 -27.66 -33.55 28.76
N ARG A 4 -28.88 -33.43 28.22
CA ARG A 4 -29.14 -32.57 27.05
C ARG A 4 -29.25 -31.08 27.40
N GLY A 5 -29.65 -30.74 28.63
CA GLY A 5 -29.77 -29.33 29.07
C GLY A 5 -28.43 -28.65 29.37
N LEU A 6 -27.43 -29.40 29.86
CA LEU A 6 -26.14 -28.83 30.27
C LEU A 6 -25.24 -28.45 29.08
N ALA A 7 -25.34 -29.20 27.96
CA ALA A 7 -24.60 -28.93 26.74
C ALA A 7 -25.08 -27.65 26.03
N LEU A 8 -26.39 -27.34 26.14
CA LEU A 8 -26.98 -26.13 25.57
C LEU A 8 -26.58 -24.88 26.38
N ALA A 9 -26.53 -24.98 27.71
CA ALA A 9 -26.10 -23.87 28.58
C ALA A 9 -24.61 -23.51 28.40
N LEU A 10 -23.74 -24.50 28.18
CA LEU A 10 -22.32 -24.28 27.88
C LEU A 10 -22.07 -23.69 26.48
N ALA A 11 -22.92 -24.02 25.51
CA ALA A 11 -22.88 -23.38 24.19
C ALA A 11 -23.27 -21.90 24.29
N CYS A 12 -24.35 -21.56 25.02
CA CYS A 12 -24.80 -20.17 25.16
C CYS A 12 -23.83 -19.27 25.96
N ALA A 13 -23.13 -19.80 26.98
CA ALA A 13 -22.16 -19.02 27.75
C ALA A 13 -20.90 -18.63 26.95
N CYS A 14 -20.55 -19.38 25.89
CA CYS A 14 -19.39 -19.10 25.04
C CYS A 14 -19.66 -18.06 23.94
N PHE A 15 -20.92 -17.71 23.66
CA PHE A 15 -21.27 -16.75 22.61
C PHE A 15 -21.42 -15.29 23.10
N LEU A 16 -21.42 -15.04 24.41
CA LEU A 16 -21.66 -13.70 24.97
C LEU A 16 -20.43 -13.00 25.55
N THR A 17 -19.26 -13.64 25.57
CA THR A 17 -18.01 -13.00 26.02
C THR A 17 -16.91 -13.19 24.99
N GLY A 18 -16.29 -12.09 24.55
CA GLY A 18 -15.27 -12.08 23.51
C GLY A 18 -14.13 -13.11 23.74
N PRO A 19 -13.52 -13.64 22.66
CA PRO A 19 -12.76 -14.89 22.71
C PRO A 19 -11.40 -14.80 23.41
N VAL A 20 -11.00 -13.62 23.92
CA VAL A 20 -9.68 -13.44 24.56
C VAL A 20 -9.72 -13.69 26.08
N CYS A 21 -10.90 -13.70 26.73
CA CYS A 21 -11.00 -13.93 28.18
C CYS A 21 -11.41 -15.36 28.57
N ALA A 22 -11.89 -16.20 27.64
CA ALA A 22 -12.41 -17.53 27.94
C ALA A 22 -11.32 -18.62 28.11
N GLN A 23 -10.09 -18.40 27.63
CA GLN A 23 -9.01 -19.38 27.74
C GLN A 23 -8.46 -19.51 29.17
N GLY A 24 -8.60 -18.48 30.02
CA GLY A 24 -8.09 -18.49 31.40
C GLY A 24 -8.95 -19.26 32.42
N LYS A 25 -10.23 -19.56 32.11
CA LYS A 25 -11.20 -20.12 33.08
C LYS A 25 -11.70 -21.54 32.77
N LEU A 26 -11.33 -22.11 31.62
CA LEU A 26 -11.62 -23.51 31.27
C LEU A 26 -11.09 -24.56 32.26
N PRO A 27 -9.95 -24.39 32.97
CA PRO A 27 -9.45 -25.41 33.89
C PRO A 27 -10.37 -25.67 35.11
N GLY A 28 -11.17 -24.66 35.52
CA GLY A 28 -12.02 -24.75 36.71
C GLY A 28 -13.29 -25.59 36.50
N VAL A 29 -13.86 -25.57 35.29
CA VAL A 29 -15.12 -26.27 34.98
C VAL A 29 -14.95 -27.80 34.97
N PHE A 30 -13.75 -28.29 34.65
CA PHE A 30 -13.47 -29.73 34.60
C PHE A 30 -12.95 -30.33 35.90
N LYS A 31 -12.83 -29.55 37.00
CA LYS A 31 -12.46 -30.10 38.32
C LYS A 31 -13.58 -30.92 38.96
N ASN A 32 -14.84 -30.68 38.59
CA ASN A 32 -16.00 -31.37 39.18
C ASN A 32 -16.38 -32.68 38.48
N PHE A 33 -15.73 -33.01 37.35
CA PHE A 33 -15.94 -34.27 36.66
C PHE A 33 -14.77 -35.22 36.99
N LYS A 34 -15.04 -36.26 37.80
CA LYS A 34 -14.13 -37.39 38.06
C LYS A 34 -13.95 -38.25 36.80
N ILE A 35 -13.37 -37.67 35.76
CA ILE A 35 -12.98 -38.38 34.54
C ILE A 35 -11.52 -38.79 34.73
N THR A 36 -11.26 -40.10 34.70
CA THR A 36 -9.90 -40.65 34.84
C THR A 36 -8.97 -40.08 33.76
N ARG A 37 -7.70 -39.86 34.12
CA ARG A 37 -6.65 -39.29 33.24
C ARG A 37 -6.58 -40.01 31.89
N ALA A 38 -6.81 -41.33 31.89
CA ALA A 38 -6.84 -42.18 30.70
C ALA A 38 -8.06 -41.93 29.80
N LEU A 39 -9.25 -41.69 30.37
CA LEU A 39 -10.45 -41.31 29.61
C LEU A 39 -10.32 -39.90 29.03
N ARG A 40 -9.71 -38.95 29.76
CA ARG A 40 -9.37 -37.62 29.22
C ARG A 40 -8.44 -37.72 28.02
N ALA A 41 -7.36 -38.49 28.12
CA ALA A 41 -6.40 -38.66 27.04
C ALA A 41 -7.04 -39.41 25.85
N ARG A 42 -7.85 -40.45 26.08
CA ARG A 42 -8.59 -41.14 25.01
C ARG A 42 -9.64 -40.26 24.37
N TRP A 43 -10.38 -39.45 25.11
CA TRP A 43 -11.38 -38.56 24.54
C TRP A 43 -10.72 -37.43 23.75
N PHE A 44 -9.66 -36.79 24.26
CA PHE A 44 -8.89 -35.78 23.51
C PHE A 44 -8.10 -36.35 22.32
N ASN A 45 -7.66 -37.62 22.35
CA ASN A 45 -6.93 -38.24 21.23
C ASN A 45 -7.83 -38.95 20.21
N LYS A 46 -8.99 -39.54 20.60
CA LYS A 46 -9.97 -40.12 19.67
C LYS A 46 -10.95 -39.08 19.14
N VAL A 47 -11.43 -38.18 19.98
CA VAL A 47 -11.96 -36.90 19.53
C VAL A 47 -10.74 -36.02 19.28
N ARG A 48 -9.97 -36.36 18.25
CA ARG A 48 -9.32 -35.32 17.48
C ARG A 48 -10.45 -34.33 17.19
N PHE A 49 -10.47 -33.22 17.92
CA PHE A 49 -11.10 -31.98 17.52
C PHE A 49 -10.33 -31.51 16.26
N GLN A 50 -10.43 -32.32 15.21
CA GLN A 50 -10.49 -31.91 13.82
C GLN A 50 -11.94 -31.50 13.51
N VAL A 51 -12.68 -30.96 14.50
CA VAL A 51 -13.52 -29.80 14.20
C VAL A 51 -12.55 -28.80 13.62
N ASN A 52 -12.54 -28.79 12.30
CA ASN A 52 -11.64 -28.09 11.41
C ASN A 52 -11.24 -26.77 12.09
N ASN A 53 -10.06 -26.68 12.72
CA ASN A 53 -9.67 -25.46 13.44
C ASN A 53 -9.79 -24.26 12.48
N ARG A 54 -9.69 -24.49 11.17
CA ARG A 54 -10.01 -23.54 10.10
C ARG A 54 -11.46 -23.01 10.17
N LEU A 55 -12.49 -23.85 10.33
CA LEU A 55 -13.90 -23.43 10.43
C LEU A 55 -14.18 -22.45 11.58
N LEU A 56 -13.44 -22.52 12.69
CA LEU A 56 -13.62 -21.62 13.84
C LEU A 56 -12.62 -20.45 13.83
N THR A 57 -11.37 -20.67 13.40
CA THR A 57 -10.31 -19.64 13.45
C THR A 57 -10.35 -18.67 12.28
N VAL A 58 -10.85 -19.09 11.11
CA VAL A 58 -10.96 -18.22 9.93
C VAL A 58 -11.97 -17.10 10.16
N PRO A 59 -13.23 -17.37 10.57
CA PRO A 59 -14.18 -16.32 10.86
C PRO A 59 -13.72 -15.39 11.99
N ALA A 60 -13.14 -15.95 13.06
CA ALA A 60 -12.64 -15.14 14.19
C ALA A 60 -11.49 -14.20 13.80
N ARG A 61 -10.54 -14.67 12.97
CA ARG A 61 -9.44 -13.83 12.44
C ARG A 61 -9.96 -12.76 11.50
N SER A 62 -10.91 -13.10 10.64
CA SER A 62 -11.56 -12.15 9.72
C SER A 62 -12.31 -11.05 10.47
N GLN A 63 -13.13 -11.41 11.48
CA GLN A 63 -13.86 -10.42 12.29
C GLN A 63 -12.91 -9.47 13.05
N ALA A 64 -11.85 -10.01 13.66
CA ALA A 64 -10.84 -9.18 14.32
C ALA A 64 -10.13 -8.23 13.34
N ALA A 65 -9.90 -8.68 12.10
CA ALA A 65 -9.30 -7.89 11.04
C ALA A 65 -10.24 -6.78 10.51
N ASN A 66 -11.54 -7.05 10.40
CA ASN A 66 -12.54 -6.07 9.92
C ASN A 66 -12.68 -4.88 10.89
N ALA A 67 -12.58 -5.12 12.20
CA ALA A 67 -12.52 -4.04 13.19
C ALA A 67 -11.29 -3.13 12.99
N LEU A 68 -10.17 -3.67 12.47
CA LEU A 68 -8.99 -2.89 12.13
C LEU A 68 -9.20 -2.06 10.87
N ALA A 69 -9.91 -2.56 9.84
CA ALA A 69 -10.25 -1.77 8.65
C ALA A 69 -10.96 -0.45 8.99
N LEU A 70 -11.93 -0.48 9.90
CA LEU A 70 -12.64 0.71 10.35
C LEU A 70 -11.70 1.74 11.01
N ARG A 71 -10.69 1.29 11.74
CA ARG A 71 -9.66 2.18 12.32
C ARG A 71 -8.72 2.74 11.27
N LEU A 72 -8.45 2.01 10.19
CA LEU A 72 -7.58 2.46 9.09
C LEU A 72 -8.26 3.53 8.22
N THR A 73 -9.59 3.46 8.08
CA THR A 73 -10.36 4.42 7.27
C THR A 73 -10.81 5.63 8.07
N SER A 74 -10.88 5.56 9.41
CA SER A 74 -11.33 6.68 10.25
C SER A 74 -10.57 8.00 10.04
N PRO A 75 -9.24 8.06 9.79
CA PRO A 75 -8.53 9.32 9.55
C PRO A 75 -8.90 9.98 8.20
N LEU A 76 -9.44 9.19 7.27
CA LEU A 76 -9.93 9.66 5.97
C LEU A 76 -11.34 10.24 6.09
N LEU A 77 -12.15 9.75 7.03
CA LEU A 77 -13.52 10.22 7.21
C LEU A 77 -13.54 11.67 7.69
N ARG A 78 -14.43 12.46 7.09
CA ARG A 78 -14.64 13.85 7.47
C ARG A 78 -15.54 13.90 8.71
N THR A 79 -14.95 14.22 9.85
CA THR A 79 -15.65 14.35 11.13
C THR A 79 -16.09 15.79 11.45
N SER A 80 -15.56 16.78 10.71
CA SER A 80 -15.92 18.20 10.85
C SER A 80 -15.70 18.98 9.54
N VAL A 81 -16.23 20.21 9.48
CA VAL A 81 -15.90 21.15 8.41
C VAL A 81 -14.45 21.59 8.62
N LEU A 82 -13.51 21.05 7.82
CA LEU A 82 -12.20 21.68 7.67
C LEU A 82 -12.43 23.08 7.10
N GLU A 83 -12.15 24.12 7.89
CA GLU A 83 -11.97 25.45 7.33
C GLU A 83 -10.86 25.38 6.27
N PRO A 84 -11.00 26.05 5.13
CA PRO A 84 -9.92 26.14 4.16
C PRO A 84 -8.69 26.67 4.89
N ALA A 85 -7.64 25.86 4.92
CA ALA A 85 -6.45 26.22 5.67
C ALA A 85 -5.89 27.53 5.08
N LYS A 86 -5.63 28.52 5.94
CA LYS A 86 -5.00 29.76 5.51
C LYS A 86 -3.64 29.41 4.89
N PRO A 87 -3.40 29.75 3.61
CA PRO A 87 -2.12 29.47 2.97
C PRO A 87 -0.98 30.03 3.80
N ARG A 88 -0.06 29.16 4.25
CA ARG A 88 1.17 29.61 4.92
C ARG A 88 2.28 29.79 3.89
N PRO A 89 3.17 30.77 4.08
CA PRO A 89 4.34 30.90 3.23
C PRO A 89 5.18 29.63 3.33
N LEU A 90 5.61 29.12 2.17
CA LEU A 90 6.53 27.98 2.10
C LEU A 90 7.84 28.36 2.80
N SER A 91 8.29 27.53 3.73
CA SER A 91 9.58 27.74 4.38
C SER A 91 10.72 27.44 3.40
N PRO A 92 11.90 28.06 3.52
CA PRO A 92 13.03 27.66 2.68
C PRO A 92 13.43 26.22 3.00
N ALA A 93 13.57 25.37 1.97
CA ALA A 93 14.10 24.02 2.13
C ALA A 93 15.58 24.04 2.49
N PRO A 94 16.05 23.07 3.30
CA PRO A 94 17.47 22.86 3.53
C PRO A 94 18.25 22.70 2.22
N LYS A 95 19.51 23.16 2.19
CA LYS A 95 20.36 23.14 0.98
C LYS A 95 20.49 21.74 0.38
N ASN A 96 20.72 20.73 1.22
CA ASN A 96 20.82 19.33 0.78
C ASN A 96 19.52 18.83 0.13
N ILE A 97 18.35 19.25 0.63
CA ILE A 97 17.07 18.89 0.02
C ILE A 97 16.91 19.55 -1.35
N ARG A 98 17.31 20.82 -1.50
CA ARG A 98 17.30 21.49 -2.81
C ARG A 98 18.28 20.87 -3.82
N GLN A 99 19.39 20.31 -3.36
CA GLN A 99 20.35 19.59 -4.21
C GLN A 99 19.91 18.16 -4.53
N ALA A 100 18.92 17.64 -3.82
CA ALA A 100 18.39 16.29 -4.05
C ALA A 100 17.15 16.28 -4.94
N VAL A 101 16.39 17.37 -4.97
CA VAL A 101 15.07 17.43 -5.61
C VAL A 101 15.10 18.35 -6.82
N PHE A 102 14.60 17.87 -7.95
CA PHE A 102 14.70 18.49 -9.26
C PHE A 102 13.32 18.82 -9.82
N THR A 103 13.30 19.83 -10.69
CA THR A 103 12.18 20.09 -11.59
C THR A 103 12.35 19.25 -12.86
N LEU A 104 11.28 18.61 -13.33
CA LEU A 104 11.23 17.94 -14.64
C LEU A 104 10.51 18.79 -15.67
N GLN A 105 11.07 18.87 -16.87
CA GLN A 105 10.53 19.64 -17.99
C GLN A 105 10.82 19.00 -19.35
N HIS A 106 10.05 19.39 -20.37
CA HIS A 106 10.14 18.82 -21.72
C HIS A 106 11.36 19.32 -22.49
N SER A 107 11.65 20.62 -22.35
CA SER A 107 12.86 21.25 -22.87
C SER A 107 13.37 22.32 -21.90
N PRO A 108 14.63 22.78 -22.04
CA PRO A 108 15.20 23.88 -21.24
C PRO A 108 14.38 25.19 -21.27
N GLN A 109 13.52 25.38 -22.28
CA GLN A 109 12.70 26.59 -22.47
C GLN A 109 11.28 26.44 -21.91
N THR A 110 10.85 25.21 -21.58
CA THR A 110 9.52 24.96 -21.02
C THR A 110 9.51 25.09 -19.50
N ARG A 111 8.35 25.46 -18.94
CA ARG A 111 8.16 25.46 -17.49
C ARG A 111 8.14 24.03 -16.95
N GLY A 112 8.58 23.87 -15.71
CA GLY A 112 8.46 22.62 -14.96
C GLY A 112 7.05 22.04 -14.98
N LYS A 113 6.97 20.72 -15.16
CA LYS A 113 5.72 19.94 -15.26
C LYS A 113 5.60 18.86 -14.19
N GLY A 114 6.72 18.49 -13.57
CA GLY A 114 6.79 17.51 -12.50
C GLY A 114 8.00 17.72 -11.62
N SER A 115 8.08 16.89 -10.58
CA SER A 115 9.22 16.83 -9.66
C SER A 115 9.95 15.50 -9.82
N ALA A 116 11.22 15.48 -9.46
CA ALA A 116 11.98 14.25 -9.29
C ALA A 116 12.95 14.42 -8.13
N PHE A 117 13.58 13.33 -7.69
CA PHE A 117 14.65 13.42 -6.71
C PHE A 117 15.70 12.33 -6.90
N ALA A 118 16.91 12.61 -6.44
CA ALA A 118 17.99 11.66 -6.35
C ALA A 118 17.94 10.89 -5.03
N VAL A 119 18.12 9.58 -5.10
CA VAL A 119 18.16 8.69 -3.95
C VAL A 119 19.29 7.67 -4.10
N ASN A 120 19.96 7.35 -3.00
CA ASN A 120 20.94 6.29 -2.92
C ASN A 120 20.25 4.97 -2.59
N ILE A 121 20.40 3.98 -3.46
CA ILE A 121 19.92 2.61 -3.26
C ILE A 121 21.08 1.67 -3.61
N ASN A 122 21.50 0.86 -2.64
CA ASN A 122 22.60 -0.11 -2.79
C ASN A 122 23.91 0.51 -3.32
N GLY A 123 24.22 1.74 -2.89
CA GLY A 123 25.45 2.44 -3.27
C GLY A 123 25.40 3.08 -4.66
N LYS A 124 24.23 3.09 -5.33
CA LYS A 124 24.03 3.74 -6.63
C LYS A 124 23.00 4.86 -6.52
N ILE A 125 23.24 5.93 -7.25
CA ILE A 125 22.36 7.10 -7.29
C ILE A 125 21.34 6.92 -8.40
N TRP A 126 20.07 6.89 -8.01
CA TRP A 126 18.93 6.79 -8.89
C TRP A 126 18.14 8.09 -8.84
N GLY A 127 17.66 8.53 -9.98
CA GLY A 127 16.65 9.56 -10.05
C GLY A 127 15.26 8.93 -10.10
N VAL A 128 14.31 9.51 -9.38
CA VAL A 128 12.98 8.94 -9.17
C VAL A 128 11.92 10.00 -9.41
N THR A 129 10.85 9.63 -10.10
CA THR A 129 9.68 10.48 -10.32
C THR A 129 8.39 9.65 -10.38
N ALA A 130 7.24 10.32 -10.47
CA ALA A 130 5.96 9.67 -10.75
C ALA A 130 5.86 9.33 -12.24
N LYS A 131 5.39 8.12 -12.57
CA LYS A 131 5.34 7.65 -13.97
C LYS A 131 4.44 8.52 -14.83
N HIS A 132 3.27 8.92 -14.33
CA HIS A 132 2.34 9.75 -15.10
C HIS A 132 2.92 11.10 -15.53
N VAL A 133 3.92 11.65 -14.83
CA VAL A 133 4.61 12.88 -15.24
C VAL A 133 5.28 12.69 -16.61
N LEU A 134 5.81 11.49 -16.88
CA LEU A 134 6.46 11.18 -18.15
C LEU A 134 5.48 11.00 -19.32
N ASN A 135 4.19 10.83 -19.04
CA ASN A 135 3.17 10.83 -20.11
C ASN A 135 3.05 12.21 -20.76
N ASP A 136 3.29 13.27 -20.00
CA ASP A 136 3.22 14.65 -20.49
C ASP A 136 4.56 15.15 -21.04
N ILE A 137 5.67 14.72 -20.44
CA ILE A 137 7.01 15.26 -20.73
C ILE A 137 7.78 14.43 -21.77
N GLY A 138 7.52 13.12 -21.83
CA GLY A 138 8.30 12.15 -22.59
C GLY A 138 9.32 11.39 -21.74
N ARG A 139 10.03 10.44 -22.37
CA ARG A 139 10.95 9.50 -21.69
C ARG A 139 12.38 10.02 -21.58
N GLU A 140 12.66 11.16 -22.19
CA GLU A 140 13.94 11.85 -22.14
C GLU A 140 13.79 13.27 -21.58
N PRO A 141 13.27 13.43 -20.33
CA PRO A 141 13.03 14.73 -19.76
C PRO A 141 14.33 15.47 -19.45
N TYR A 142 14.23 16.79 -19.30
CA TYR A 142 15.29 17.62 -18.74
C TYR A 142 15.08 17.80 -17.23
N ILE A 143 16.16 17.74 -16.47
CA ILE A 143 16.21 18.19 -15.07
C ILE A 143 16.88 19.55 -14.97
N GLU A 144 16.38 20.38 -14.07
CA GLU A 144 17.01 21.64 -13.64
C GLU A 144 17.99 21.37 -12.49
N LEU A 145 19.22 21.85 -12.63
CA LEU A 145 20.28 21.79 -11.63
C LEU A 145 20.88 23.18 -11.43
N PHE A 146 21.61 23.38 -10.33
CA PHE A 146 22.25 24.66 -10.02
C PHE A 146 23.76 24.48 -9.92
N ASP A 147 24.53 25.38 -10.54
CA ASP A 147 25.98 25.39 -10.42
C ASP A 147 26.44 25.95 -9.06
N GLU A 148 27.76 26.02 -8.84
CA GLU A 148 28.36 26.52 -7.60
C GLU A 148 28.01 27.99 -7.30
N ASN A 149 27.62 28.76 -8.33
CA ASN A 149 27.19 30.15 -8.23
C ASN A 149 25.66 30.30 -8.10
N GLY A 150 24.93 29.18 -8.03
CA GLY A 150 23.47 29.17 -7.97
C GLY A 150 22.78 29.48 -9.30
N LYS A 151 23.49 29.45 -10.43
CA LYS A 151 22.89 29.63 -11.75
C LYS A 151 22.26 28.30 -12.22
N PRO A 152 21.01 28.32 -12.73
CA PRO A 152 20.39 27.11 -13.23
C PRO A 152 21.01 26.66 -14.56
N PHE A 153 21.18 25.36 -14.73
CA PHE A 153 21.47 24.71 -16.00
C PHE A 153 20.61 23.46 -16.15
N TYR A 154 20.41 23.03 -17.40
CA TYR A 154 19.51 21.93 -17.71
C TYR A 154 20.29 20.78 -18.34
N THR A 155 19.95 19.55 -17.96
CA THR A 155 20.55 18.36 -18.53
C THR A 155 19.49 17.31 -18.82
N GLN A 156 19.62 16.64 -19.96
CA GLN A 156 18.70 15.59 -20.36
C GLN A 156 19.05 14.29 -19.65
N ILE A 157 18.02 13.57 -19.20
CA ILE A 157 18.14 12.27 -18.54
C ILE A 157 17.27 11.25 -19.29
N THR A 158 17.67 9.98 -19.27
CA THR A 158 16.90 8.91 -19.92
C THR A 158 16.20 8.05 -18.88
N THR A 159 14.89 7.87 -19.07
CA THR A 159 14.09 6.95 -18.26
C THR A 159 14.52 5.51 -18.53
N LEU A 160 14.82 4.76 -17.48
CA LEU A 160 15.27 3.36 -17.61
C LEU A 160 14.13 2.37 -17.43
N LYS A 161 13.26 2.62 -16.44
CA LYS A 161 12.17 1.71 -16.10
C LYS A 161 11.00 2.47 -15.52
N GLU A 162 9.81 2.04 -15.90
CA GLU A 162 8.52 2.58 -15.50
C GLU A 162 7.70 1.49 -14.81
N GLY A 163 6.98 1.85 -13.76
CA GLY A 163 5.94 1.04 -13.16
C GLY A 163 4.58 1.19 -13.85
N HIS A 164 3.58 0.46 -13.36
CA HIS A 164 2.20 0.55 -13.80
C HIS A 164 1.52 1.79 -13.23
N LEU A 165 0.76 2.53 -14.04
CA LEU A 165 0.10 3.79 -13.64
C LEU A 165 -0.87 3.61 -12.46
N ARG A 166 -1.58 2.48 -12.42
CA ARG A 166 -2.46 2.07 -11.30
C ARG A 166 -1.75 1.24 -10.23
N GLY A 167 -0.48 0.89 -10.47
CA GLY A 167 0.34 -0.01 -9.65
C GLY A 167 1.40 0.77 -8.90
N ALA A 168 2.65 0.69 -9.30
CA ALA A 168 3.72 1.46 -8.66
C ALA A 168 3.68 2.97 -9.01
N ASP A 169 3.15 3.40 -10.16
CA ASP A 169 3.11 4.79 -10.68
C ASP A 169 4.40 5.60 -10.47
N ILE A 170 5.54 4.95 -10.60
CA ILE A 170 6.86 5.57 -10.46
C ILE A 170 7.73 5.20 -11.65
N ALA A 171 8.72 6.02 -11.90
CA ALA A 171 9.75 5.76 -12.90
C ALA A 171 11.12 6.09 -12.31
N ILE A 172 12.13 5.38 -12.79
CA ILE A 172 13.52 5.62 -12.42
C ILE A 172 14.37 5.95 -13.64
N PHE A 173 15.37 6.79 -13.43
CA PHE A 173 16.39 7.16 -14.39
C PHE A 173 17.77 7.09 -13.74
N LYS A 174 18.80 6.83 -14.53
CA LYS A 174 20.18 6.85 -14.03
C LYS A 174 20.69 8.28 -14.03
N ILE A 175 21.27 8.70 -12.92
CA ILE A 175 21.96 9.99 -12.83
C ILE A 175 23.38 9.80 -13.36
N PRO A 176 23.80 10.52 -14.41
CA PRO A 176 25.17 10.46 -14.89
C PRO A 176 26.19 10.82 -13.80
N PRO A 177 27.28 10.06 -13.61
CA PRO A 177 28.25 10.29 -12.54
C PRO A 177 28.81 11.71 -12.49
N GLN A 178 28.98 12.36 -13.65
CA GLN A 178 29.46 13.74 -13.75
C GLN A 178 28.55 14.77 -13.06
N LEU A 179 27.27 14.44 -12.83
CA LEU A 179 26.33 15.31 -12.13
C LEU A 179 26.44 15.20 -10.60
N GLY A 180 27.22 14.24 -10.08
CA GLY A 180 27.33 13.98 -8.64
C GLY A 180 27.87 15.16 -7.82
N LYS A 181 28.60 16.10 -8.43
CA LYS A 181 29.03 17.34 -7.75
C LYS A 181 27.92 18.36 -7.53
N TYR A 182 26.81 18.26 -8.27
CA TYR A 182 25.65 19.15 -8.17
C TYR A 182 24.49 18.53 -7.38
N ILE A 183 24.54 17.21 -7.18
CA ILE A 183 23.44 16.42 -6.64
C ILE A 183 23.85 15.82 -5.31
N ALA A 184 23.07 16.09 -4.27
CA ALA A 184 23.19 15.43 -2.98
C ALA A 184 22.06 14.39 -2.86
N PRO A 185 22.29 13.09 -3.11
CA PRO A 185 21.23 12.09 -3.06
C PRO A 185 20.66 11.95 -1.64
N LEU A 186 19.35 11.69 -1.56
CA LEU A 186 18.72 11.29 -0.30
C LEU A 186 19.05 9.84 0.03
N GLU A 187 19.05 9.50 1.31
CA GLU A 187 19.04 8.10 1.74
C GLU A 187 17.64 7.53 1.62
N ALA A 188 17.52 6.32 1.08
CA ALA A 188 16.26 5.58 1.06
C ALA A 188 15.96 4.99 2.45
N ASP A 189 14.70 5.04 2.87
CA ASP A 189 14.20 4.28 4.02
C ASP A 189 12.95 3.50 3.60
N GLU A 190 13.05 2.18 3.65
CA GLU A 190 11.99 1.25 3.30
C GLU A 190 11.04 0.96 4.46
N THR A 191 11.27 1.56 5.63
CA THR A 191 10.38 1.43 6.76
C THR A 191 9.13 2.26 6.50
N LEU A 192 7.96 1.62 6.52
CA LEU A 192 6.70 2.33 6.36
C LEU A 192 6.50 3.33 7.52
N PRO A 193 6.21 4.61 7.23
CA PRO A 193 6.07 5.61 8.27
C PRO A 193 4.79 5.39 9.07
N SER A 194 4.85 5.65 10.38
CA SER A 194 3.65 5.64 11.23
C SER A 194 2.97 7.01 11.23
N PRO A 195 1.66 7.10 11.57
CA PRO A 195 0.97 8.38 11.76
C PRO A 195 1.59 9.31 12.81
N ARG A 196 2.47 8.79 13.68
CA ARG A 196 3.17 9.57 14.71
C ARG A 196 4.49 10.16 14.22
N ASN A 197 4.98 9.74 13.06
CA ASN A 197 6.27 10.17 12.55
C ASN A 197 6.12 11.56 11.94
N PRO A 198 6.96 12.54 12.33
CA PRO A 198 6.99 13.82 11.64
C PRO A 198 7.46 13.59 10.21
N ALA A 199 6.61 13.95 9.24
CA ALA A 199 6.92 13.81 7.83
C ALA A 199 7.04 15.18 7.15
N GLN A 200 7.87 15.24 6.12
CA GLN A 200 8.16 16.43 5.33
C GLN A 200 8.19 16.09 3.84
N SER A 201 8.08 17.07 2.95
CA SER A 201 8.17 16.81 1.51
C SER A 201 8.59 18.07 0.77
N ALA A 202 9.33 17.90 -0.32
CA ALA A 202 9.85 19.01 -1.11
C ALA A 202 9.65 18.74 -2.60
N GLY A 203 9.40 19.77 -3.39
CA GLY A 203 9.31 19.61 -4.84
C GLY A 203 8.78 20.82 -5.56
N PHE A 204 8.72 20.74 -6.89
CA PHE A 204 8.22 21.79 -7.74
C PHE A 204 6.69 21.87 -7.65
N SER A 205 6.13 23.04 -7.41
CA SER A 205 4.69 23.26 -7.31
C SER A 205 4.36 24.62 -7.92
N HIS A 206 3.70 24.61 -9.08
CA HIS A 206 3.26 25.82 -9.79
C HIS A 206 4.33 26.91 -9.96
N GLY A 207 5.49 26.54 -10.54
CA GLY A 207 6.56 27.49 -10.83
C GLY A 207 7.53 27.75 -9.68
N ASN A 208 7.23 27.25 -8.48
CA ASN A 208 8.05 27.47 -7.29
C ASN A 208 8.51 26.16 -6.66
N PHE A 209 9.66 26.19 -6.00
CA PHE A 209 10.07 25.10 -5.13
C PHE A 209 9.28 25.18 -3.81
N ALA A 210 8.46 24.17 -3.54
CA ALA A 210 7.65 24.03 -2.35
C ALA A 210 8.29 23.10 -1.32
N TRP A 211 8.29 23.55 -0.07
CA TRP A 211 8.74 22.79 1.08
C TRP A 211 7.63 22.71 2.12
N PHE A 212 7.21 21.49 2.41
CA PHE A 212 6.22 21.16 3.41
C PHE A 212 6.96 20.55 4.60
N ASN A 213 7.14 21.36 5.65
CA ASN A 213 7.84 20.96 6.86
C ASN A 213 6.97 20.13 7.82
N LYS A 214 5.68 19.97 7.52
CA LYS A 214 4.73 19.16 8.28
C LYS A 214 3.71 18.49 7.37
N ILE A 215 3.69 17.16 7.43
CA ILE A 215 2.75 16.30 6.72
C ILE A 215 2.21 15.27 7.72
N ASP A 216 0.90 15.10 7.75
CA ASP A 216 0.27 14.08 8.58
C ASP A 216 0.17 12.78 7.77
N VAL A 217 0.89 11.74 8.20
CA VAL A 217 0.70 10.40 7.66
C VAL A 217 -0.60 9.83 8.21
N LEU A 218 -1.54 9.47 7.32
CA LEU A 218 -2.86 8.96 7.69
C LEU A 218 -2.88 7.42 7.72
N PHE A 219 -2.20 6.81 6.76
CA PHE A 219 -2.16 5.36 6.56
C PHE A 219 -0.89 4.97 5.82
N SER A 220 -0.34 3.80 6.10
CA SER A 220 0.81 3.26 5.38
C SER A 220 0.65 1.76 5.20
N SER A 221 0.81 1.30 3.96
CA SER A 221 0.96 -0.11 3.59
C SER A 221 2.08 -0.26 2.58
N THR A 222 2.43 -1.50 2.25
CA THR A 222 3.39 -1.82 1.18
C THR A 222 2.90 -1.40 -0.21
N HIS A 223 1.60 -1.08 -0.35
CA HIS A 223 1.03 -0.57 -1.59
C HIS A 223 1.04 0.95 -1.66
N ARG A 224 0.58 1.64 -0.61
CA ARG A 224 0.39 3.08 -0.57
C ARG A 224 0.63 3.65 0.82
N ILE A 225 1.20 4.85 0.84
CA ILE A 225 1.13 5.76 1.98
C ILE A 225 0.09 6.83 1.64
N LEU A 226 -0.82 7.10 2.55
CA LEU A 226 -1.79 8.18 2.45
C LEU A 226 -1.40 9.27 3.43
N ALA A 227 -1.38 10.51 2.97
CA ALA A 227 -0.98 11.63 3.82
C ALA A 227 -1.81 12.89 3.56
N ARG A 228 -1.83 13.78 4.54
CA ARG A 228 -2.43 15.12 4.45
C ARG A 228 -1.33 16.17 4.55
N TYR A 229 -1.31 17.05 3.57
CA TYR A 229 -0.43 18.21 3.55
C TYR A 229 -1.23 19.32 4.20
N GLN A 230 -0.80 19.77 5.39
CA GLN A 230 -1.47 20.87 6.07
C GLN A 230 -1.22 22.18 5.30
N ASP A 231 -2.17 23.10 5.39
CA ASP A 231 -1.95 24.54 5.17
C ASP A 231 -1.62 25.04 3.75
N PHE A 232 -1.47 24.17 2.74
CA PHE A 232 -1.26 24.62 1.36
C PHE A 232 -1.71 23.55 0.35
N PRO A 233 -2.50 23.91 -0.69
CA PRO A 233 -2.85 22.95 -1.71
C PRO A 233 -1.60 22.55 -2.47
N VAL A 234 -1.30 21.25 -2.52
CA VAL A 234 -0.32 20.74 -3.48
C VAL A 234 -0.81 21.09 -4.88
N LEU A 235 0.02 21.79 -5.67
CA LEU A 235 -0.38 22.24 -7.01
C LEU A 235 0.27 21.38 -8.10
N ASN A 236 -0.18 21.61 -9.33
CA ASN A 236 0.37 20.98 -10.51
C ASN A 236 1.90 21.14 -10.57
N GLY A 237 2.60 20.06 -10.89
CA GLY A 237 4.06 19.97 -10.87
C GLY A 237 4.64 19.16 -9.70
N TYR A 238 3.86 18.91 -8.64
CA TYR A 238 4.40 18.28 -7.43
C TYR A 238 4.56 16.77 -7.51
N CYS A 239 3.90 16.11 -8.46
CA CYS A 239 4.05 14.68 -8.67
C CYS A 239 5.51 14.30 -8.95
N GLY A 240 5.98 13.26 -8.25
CA GLY A 240 7.37 12.82 -8.22
C GLY A 240 8.18 13.35 -7.03
N SER A 241 7.63 14.22 -6.19
CA SER A 241 8.30 14.73 -4.98
C SER A 241 8.51 13.64 -3.91
N PRO A 242 9.62 13.63 -3.15
CA PRO A 242 9.82 12.66 -2.08
C PRO A 242 8.98 13.00 -0.84
N LEU A 243 8.43 11.97 -0.19
CA LEU A 243 8.02 12.03 1.21
C LEU A 243 9.23 11.68 2.08
N LEU A 244 9.51 12.51 3.08
CA LEU A 244 10.66 12.42 3.95
C LEU A 244 10.26 12.13 5.39
N VAL A 245 11.00 11.24 6.06
CA VAL A 245 10.96 11.04 7.51
C VAL A 245 12.39 11.05 8.02
N ASN A 246 12.67 11.90 9.01
CA ASN A 246 14.04 12.09 9.55
C ASN A 246 15.08 12.39 8.45
N GLY A 247 14.70 13.14 7.42
CA GLY A 247 15.56 13.48 6.28
C GLY A 247 15.78 12.35 5.25
N LYS A 248 15.21 11.16 5.45
CA LYS A 248 15.29 10.03 4.52
C LYS A 248 14.04 9.92 3.66
N ALA A 249 14.20 9.51 2.40
CA ALA A 249 13.08 9.31 1.49
C ALA A 249 12.35 8.00 1.80
N VAL A 250 11.07 8.09 2.14
CA VAL A 250 10.19 6.94 2.45
C VAL A 250 9.15 6.66 1.36
N GLY A 251 8.97 7.59 0.41
CA GLY A 251 8.07 7.38 -0.72
C GLY A 251 8.08 8.51 -1.76
N VAL A 252 7.31 8.32 -2.82
CA VAL A 252 7.17 9.21 -3.97
C VAL A 252 5.73 9.72 -4.04
N PHE A 253 5.51 11.02 -4.02
CA PHE A 253 4.19 11.62 -4.19
C PHE A 253 3.68 11.38 -5.62
N VAL A 254 2.48 10.82 -5.77
CA VAL A 254 1.91 10.48 -7.09
C VAL A 254 0.52 11.05 -7.34
N GLY A 255 -0.08 11.77 -6.40
CA GLY A 255 -1.29 12.52 -6.70
C GLY A 255 -2.17 12.83 -5.52
N ILE A 256 -3.21 13.61 -5.81
CA ILE A 256 -4.19 14.08 -4.85
C ILE A 256 -5.52 13.37 -5.15
N VAL A 257 -6.14 12.84 -4.11
CA VAL A 257 -7.48 12.28 -4.17
C VAL A 257 -8.41 13.30 -3.52
N GLY A 258 -8.84 14.26 -4.33
CA GLY A 258 -9.78 15.30 -3.91
C GLY A 258 -11.21 14.77 -3.78
N ASN A 259 -12.01 15.42 -2.94
CA ASN A 259 -13.37 15.03 -2.59
C ASN A 259 -14.24 14.71 -3.83
N THR A 260 -14.18 15.52 -4.90
CA THR A 260 -14.93 15.26 -6.14
C THR A 260 -14.57 13.92 -6.80
N ASN A 261 -13.27 13.59 -6.87
CA ASN A 261 -12.81 12.30 -7.42
C ASN A 261 -13.24 11.13 -6.54
N THR A 262 -13.27 11.35 -5.21
CA THR A 262 -13.70 10.33 -4.26
C THR A 262 -15.20 10.04 -4.32
N GLN A 263 -16.02 10.99 -4.75
CA GLN A 263 -17.48 10.82 -4.86
C GLN A 263 -17.87 9.84 -5.94
N ARG A 264 -17.08 9.76 -7.02
CA ARG A 264 -17.31 8.87 -8.16
C ARG A 264 -16.55 7.53 -8.04
N ALA A 265 -15.72 7.37 -7.02
CA ALA A 265 -14.91 6.17 -6.87
C ALA A 265 -15.76 4.96 -6.46
N ALA A 266 -15.64 3.85 -7.19
CA ALA A 266 -16.41 2.62 -6.92
C ALA A 266 -16.18 2.05 -5.51
N TRP A 267 -14.97 2.23 -4.95
CA TRP A 267 -14.65 1.80 -3.59
C TRP A 267 -15.34 2.62 -2.49
N ARG A 268 -16.01 3.74 -2.81
CA ARG A 268 -16.71 4.58 -1.82
C ARG A 268 -17.84 3.83 -1.11
N ALA A 269 -18.44 2.84 -1.77
CA ALA A 269 -19.45 1.98 -1.16
C ALA A 269 -18.92 1.22 0.09
N LEU A 270 -17.60 1.03 0.20
CA LEU A 270 -16.96 0.41 1.37
C LEU A 270 -16.98 1.31 2.62
N LEU A 271 -17.23 2.60 2.45
CA LEU A 271 -17.22 3.61 3.52
C LEU A 271 -18.62 4.10 3.85
N ASP A 272 -19.67 3.37 3.47
CA ASP A 272 -21.08 3.75 3.61
C ASP A 272 -21.38 5.15 3.04
N HIS A 273 -20.66 5.54 1.98
CA HIS A 273 -20.74 6.87 1.36
C HIS A 273 -20.44 8.05 2.30
N LYS A 274 -19.87 7.80 3.49
CA LYS A 274 -19.47 8.84 4.45
C LYS A 274 -18.56 9.87 3.77
N PRO A 275 -18.69 11.16 4.10
CA PRO A 275 -17.83 12.18 3.53
C PRO A 275 -16.37 11.90 3.92
N ILE A 276 -15.45 12.13 3.00
CA ILE A 276 -14.02 11.95 3.24
C ILE A 276 -13.26 13.24 2.98
N ASN A 277 -12.18 13.43 3.73
CA ASN A 277 -11.25 14.52 3.52
C ASN A 277 -10.36 14.22 2.31
N ASP A 278 -9.85 15.28 1.69
CA ASP A 278 -8.80 15.15 0.68
C ASP A 278 -7.56 14.48 1.30
N PHE A 279 -6.94 13.61 0.52
CA PHE A 279 -5.71 12.96 0.89
C PHE A 279 -4.80 12.79 -0.32
N ASN A 280 -3.52 12.63 -0.04
CA ASN A 280 -2.48 12.47 -1.03
C ASN A 280 -2.07 11.00 -1.09
N GLN A 281 -1.74 10.52 -2.28
CA GLN A 281 -1.19 9.20 -2.50
C GLN A 281 0.32 9.28 -2.68
N ILE A 282 1.01 8.46 -1.92
CA ILE A 282 2.45 8.30 -1.97
C ILE A 282 2.75 6.82 -2.22
N VAL A 283 3.68 6.56 -3.13
CA VAL A 283 4.19 5.23 -3.44
C VAL A 283 5.37 4.94 -2.50
N PRO A 284 5.32 3.87 -1.69
CA PRO A 284 6.39 3.54 -0.76
C PRO A 284 7.74 3.27 -1.45
N MET A 285 8.85 3.62 -0.78
CA MET A 285 10.22 3.49 -1.32
C MET A 285 10.59 2.05 -1.71
N GLN A 286 9.94 1.04 -1.12
CA GLN A 286 10.14 -0.36 -1.52
C GLN A 286 9.90 -0.55 -3.02
N TRP A 287 8.92 0.12 -3.63
CA TRP A 287 8.69 0.00 -5.08
C TRP A 287 9.84 0.56 -5.92
N VAL A 288 10.49 1.62 -5.45
CA VAL A 288 11.65 2.22 -6.12
C VAL A 288 12.83 1.25 -6.09
N ARG A 289 13.12 0.65 -4.93
CA ARG A 289 14.15 -0.40 -4.83
C ARG A 289 13.87 -1.55 -5.79
N ARG A 290 12.61 -2.03 -5.85
CA ARG A 290 12.26 -3.14 -6.76
C ARG A 290 12.47 -2.80 -8.23
N LEU A 291 12.17 -1.56 -8.65
CA LEU A 291 12.47 -1.10 -10.00
C LEU A 291 13.97 -1.06 -10.26
N ALA A 292 14.77 -0.57 -9.30
CA ALA A 292 16.23 -0.56 -9.42
C ALA A 292 16.77 -1.99 -9.54
N GLU A 293 16.34 -2.91 -8.68
CA GLU A 293 16.72 -4.33 -8.72
C GLU A 293 16.35 -4.99 -10.05
N GLN A 294 15.18 -4.69 -10.63
CA GLN A 294 14.78 -5.20 -11.94
C GLN A 294 15.64 -4.69 -13.09
N VAL A 295 16.18 -3.47 -12.98
CA VAL A 295 17.13 -2.93 -13.97
C VAL A 295 18.47 -3.61 -13.84
N GLU A 296 18.92 -3.92 -12.62
CA GLU A 296 20.23 -4.52 -12.38
C GLU A 296 20.25 -6.03 -12.62
N THR A 297 19.16 -6.72 -12.29
CA THR A 297 19.02 -8.17 -12.44
C THR A 297 17.72 -8.46 -13.22
N PRO A 298 17.72 -8.26 -14.55
CA PRO A 298 16.55 -8.56 -15.38
C PRO A 298 16.12 -10.02 -15.21
N GLY A 299 14.83 -10.25 -14.98
CA GLY A 299 14.24 -11.58 -14.83
C GLY A 299 14.06 -12.05 -13.38
N GLN A 300 14.60 -11.33 -12.38
CA GLN A 300 14.25 -11.60 -10.99
C GLN A 300 12.80 -11.15 -10.73
N SER A 301 11.97 -12.06 -10.19
CA SER A 301 10.61 -11.73 -9.77
C SER A 301 10.65 -10.89 -8.49
N VAL A 302 10.81 -9.59 -8.66
CA VAL A 302 10.76 -8.62 -7.56
C VAL A 302 9.34 -8.06 -7.45
N GLY A 303 8.65 -8.31 -6.35
CA GLY A 303 7.27 -7.84 -6.19
C GLY A 303 6.77 -7.65 -4.76
N THR A 304 5.62 -7.00 -4.63
CA THR A 304 4.89 -6.87 -3.36
C THR A 304 4.03 -8.09 -3.13
N LEU A 305 4.26 -8.78 -2.02
CA LEU A 305 3.46 -9.94 -1.67
C LEU A 305 1.99 -9.55 -1.39
N VAL A 306 1.08 -10.31 -1.98
CA VAL A 306 -0.36 -10.26 -1.72
C VAL A 306 -0.74 -11.45 -0.84
N ARG A 307 -1.48 -11.21 0.24
CA ARG A 307 -1.90 -12.22 1.21
C ARG A 307 -3.35 -12.06 1.64
N VAL A 308 -3.93 -13.19 2.02
CA VAL A 308 -5.20 -13.27 2.75
C VAL A 308 -5.00 -14.21 3.93
N LEU A 309 -5.35 -13.77 5.14
CA LEU A 309 -5.23 -14.56 6.38
C LEU A 309 -3.81 -15.12 6.59
N GLY A 310 -2.81 -14.32 6.22
CA GLY A 310 -1.39 -14.67 6.27
C GLY A 310 -0.91 -15.64 5.19
N ARG A 311 -1.80 -16.16 4.34
CA ARG A 311 -1.44 -17.03 3.22
C ARG A 311 -1.11 -16.20 1.98
N PRO A 312 0.02 -16.47 1.32
CA PRO A 312 0.34 -15.78 0.09
C PRO A 312 -0.56 -16.20 -1.07
N ILE A 313 -0.86 -15.24 -1.94
CA ILE A 313 -1.62 -15.44 -3.18
C ILE A 313 -0.70 -15.26 -4.38
N THR A 314 0.00 -14.13 -4.46
CA THR A 314 0.89 -13.79 -5.58
C THR A 314 1.83 -12.66 -5.18
N HIS A 315 2.77 -12.31 -6.04
CA HIS A 315 3.60 -11.11 -5.94
C HIS A 315 3.23 -10.12 -7.03
N LEU A 316 2.99 -8.86 -6.67
CA LEU A 316 2.79 -7.76 -7.61
C LEU A 316 4.11 -7.18 -8.04
N THR A 317 4.47 -7.34 -9.30
CA THR A 317 5.62 -6.64 -9.88
C THR A 317 5.32 -5.15 -10.12
N PRO A 318 6.34 -4.28 -10.29
CA PRO A 318 6.11 -2.86 -10.52
C PRO A 318 5.22 -2.53 -11.74
N ASP A 319 5.17 -3.41 -12.75
CA ASP A 319 4.35 -3.33 -13.96
C ASP A 319 2.94 -3.90 -13.80
N GLU A 320 2.55 -4.31 -12.58
CA GLU A 320 1.25 -4.85 -12.25
C GLU A 320 0.44 -3.94 -11.32
N ALA A 321 -0.88 -4.06 -11.40
CA ALA A 321 -1.82 -3.42 -10.49
C ALA A 321 -2.99 -4.35 -10.17
N VAL A 322 -3.41 -4.40 -8.90
CA VAL A 322 -4.68 -5.05 -8.55
C VAL A 322 -5.83 -4.20 -9.10
N LEU A 323 -6.75 -4.84 -9.81
CA LEU A 323 -7.99 -4.21 -10.25
C LEU A 323 -9.09 -4.38 -9.21
N GLN A 324 -9.24 -5.60 -8.70
CA GLN A 324 -10.29 -5.96 -7.76
C GLN A 324 -9.97 -7.26 -7.04
N ILE A 325 -10.67 -7.47 -5.93
CA ILE A 325 -10.67 -8.71 -5.16
C ILE A 325 -12.11 -9.22 -5.10
N VAL A 326 -12.31 -10.50 -5.39
CA VAL A 326 -13.62 -11.16 -5.47
C VAL A 326 -13.67 -12.31 -4.46
N GLN A 327 -14.67 -12.30 -3.59
CA GLN A 327 -15.00 -13.40 -2.68
C GLN A 327 -16.10 -14.24 -3.31
N PHE A 328 -15.85 -15.55 -3.40
CA PHE A 328 -16.84 -16.55 -3.78
C PHE A 328 -17.25 -17.36 -2.57
N ARG A 329 -18.55 -17.61 -2.44
CA ARG A 329 -19.14 -18.49 -1.43
C ARG A 329 -20.03 -19.51 -2.11
N ASN A 330 -19.79 -20.79 -1.83
CA ASN A 330 -20.52 -21.90 -2.46
C ASN A 330 -20.54 -21.80 -4.00
N GLY A 331 -19.39 -21.42 -4.59
CA GLY A 331 -19.21 -21.29 -6.05
C GLY A 331 -19.82 -20.03 -6.70
N ARG A 332 -20.51 -19.16 -5.95
CA ARG A 332 -21.11 -17.92 -6.46
C ARG A 332 -20.35 -16.70 -5.97
N VAL A 333 -20.35 -15.62 -6.74
CA VAL A 333 -19.81 -14.32 -6.30
C VAL A 333 -20.64 -13.85 -5.10
N PHE A 334 -19.96 -13.69 -3.97
CA PHE A 334 -20.57 -13.20 -2.74
C PHE A 334 -20.30 -11.71 -2.54
N LYS A 335 -19.06 -11.27 -2.78
CA LYS A 335 -18.64 -9.87 -2.66
C LYS A 335 -17.54 -9.55 -3.66
N GLN A 336 -17.57 -8.36 -4.24
CA GLN A 336 -16.54 -7.86 -5.14
C GLN A 336 -16.13 -6.47 -4.68
N ILE A 337 -14.83 -6.24 -4.55
CA ILE A 337 -14.29 -4.99 -4.06
C ILE A 337 -13.23 -4.48 -5.04
N PRO A 338 -13.42 -3.30 -5.67
CA PRO A 338 -12.39 -2.68 -6.49
C PRO A 338 -11.19 -2.28 -5.64
N ALA A 339 -10.00 -2.31 -6.22
CA ALA A 339 -8.79 -1.85 -5.54
C ALA A 339 -8.96 -0.41 -5.06
N CYS A 340 -8.52 -0.13 -3.83
CA CYS A 340 -8.66 1.19 -3.23
C CYS A 340 -7.37 1.64 -2.53
N PRO A 341 -7.15 2.96 -2.35
CA PRO A 341 -5.86 3.48 -1.86
C PRO A 341 -5.48 3.07 -0.44
N PHE A 342 -6.45 2.65 0.39
CA PHE A 342 -6.25 2.22 1.78
C PHE A 342 -6.25 0.69 1.93
N MET A 343 -6.15 -0.06 0.83
CA MET A 343 -5.92 -1.50 0.90
C MET A 343 -4.50 -1.81 1.36
N ASP A 344 -4.42 -2.75 2.29
CA ASP A 344 -3.19 -3.41 2.68
C ASP A 344 -3.18 -4.81 2.06
N TYR A 345 -2.38 -4.98 1.00
CA TYR A 345 -2.32 -6.25 0.28
C TYR A 345 -1.72 -7.39 1.11
N LEU A 346 -1.12 -7.13 2.28
CA LEU A 346 -0.72 -8.18 3.21
C LEU A 346 -1.87 -8.67 4.11
N HIS A 347 -2.99 -7.94 4.13
CA HIS A 347 -4.11 -8.15 5.04
C HIS A 347 -5.45 -7.94 4.34
N LEU A 348 -5.64 -8.59 3.17
CA LEU A 348 -6.87 -8.46 2.39
C LEU A 348 -8.12 -8.95 3.16
N GLU A 349 -7.95 -9.82 4.15
CA GLU A 349 -9.03 -10.29 5.02
C GLU A 349 -9.78 -9.17 5.74
N ARG A 350 -9.19 -7.98 5.87
CA ARG A 350 -9.80 -6.80 6.52
C ARG A 350 -11.01 -6.24 5.77
N PHE A 351 -11.24 -6.66 4.53
CA PHE A 351 -12.33 -6.16 3.68
C PHE A 351 -13.46 -7.17 3.45
N PHE A 352 -13.30 -8.39 3.96
CA PHE A 352 -14.19 -9.52 3.70
C PHE A 352 -14.55 -10.22 5.01
N ASP A 353 -15.79 -10.68 5.14
CA ASP A 353 -16.19 -11.62 6.18
C ASP A 353 -15.92 -13.03 5.65
N ILE A 354 -14.70 -13.54 5.88
CA ILE A 354 -14.22 -14.78 5.27
C ILE A 354 -14.67 -15.99 6.09
N GLU A 355 -15.29 -16.95 5.40
CA GLU A 355 -15.63 -18.28 5.90
C GLU A 355 -14.68 -19.34 5.34
N ALA A 356 -14.62 -20.50 5.99
CA ALA A 356 -13.63 -21.52 5.63
C ALA A 356 -13.83 -22.13 4.24
N ASN A 357 -15.05 -22.09 3.70
CA ASN A 357 -15.38 -22.63 2.37
C ASN A 357 -15.38 -21.55 1.28
N ASP A 358 -14.94 -20.33 1.61
CA ASP A 358 -14.83 -19.28 0.64
C ASP A 358 -13.61 -19.48 -0.27
N LYS A 359 -13.68 -18.87 -1.46
CA LYS A 359 -12.54 -18.72 -2.37
C LYS A 359 -12.32 -17.23 -2.61
N ILE A 360 -11.07 -16.77 -2.51
CA ILE A 360 -10.70 -15.39 -2.77
C ILE A 360 -9.93 -15.30 -4.09
N ARG A 361 -10.42 -14.51 -5.03
CA ARG A 361 -9.77 -14.18 -6.29
C ARG A 361 -9.18 -12.79 -6.24
N VAL A 362 -7.91 -12.66 -6.60
CA VAL A 362 -7.28 -11.37 -6.87
C VAL A 362 -7.12 -11.21 -8.38
N VAL A 363 -7.68 -10.14 -8.94
CA VAL A 363 -7.57 -9.81 -10.37
C VAL A 363 -6.52 -8.73 -10.55
N ILE A 364 -5.53 -8.99 -11.39
CA ILE A 364 -4.37 -8.14 -11.63
C ILE A 364 -4.34 -7.73 -13.10
N GLN A 365 -4.05 -6.47 -13.36
CA GLN A 365 -3.70 -5.96 -14.68
C GLN A 365 -2.18 -5.86 -14.79
N ARG A 366 -1.61 -6.46 -15.83
CA ARG A 366 -0.20 -6.30 -16.19
C ARG A 366 -0.12 -5.40 -17.42
N ASN A 367 0.79 -4.43 -17.40
CA ASN A 367 1.08 -3.65 -18.60
C ASN A 367 1.61 -4.57 -19.68
N GLY A 368 1.08 -4.42 -20.88
CA GLY A 368 1.72 -4.96 -22.08
C GLY A 368 2.94 -4.11 -22.47
N GLN A 369 3.70 -4.60 -23.45
CA GLN A 369 4.66 -3.77 -24.18
C GLN A 369 3.95 -2.56 -24.83
N PRO A 370 4.65 -1.44 -25.08
CA PRO A 370 4.08 -0.31 -25.82
C PRO A 370 3.36 -0.79 -27.10
N GLY A 371 2.08 -0.42 -27.25
CA GLY A 371 1.24 -0.84 -28.39
C GLY A 371 0.45 -2.14 -28.19
N THR A 372 0.63 -2.88 -27.08
CA THR A 372 -0.17 -4.06 -26.75
C THR A 372 -1.24 -3.74 -25.71
N ARG A 373 -2.38 -4.47 -25.78
CA ARG A 373 -3.45 -4.30 -24.78
C ARG A 373 -2.97 -4.84 -23.42
N PRO A 374 -3.33 -4.18 -22.30
CA PRO A 374 -3.07 -4.73 -20.97
C PRO A 374 -3.70 -6.12 -20.82
N THR A 375 -3.00 -7.01 -20.12
CA THR A 375 -3.46 -8.37 -19.86
C THR A 375 -4.04 -8.46 -18.45
N GLU A 376 -5.19 -9.13 -18.32
CA GLU A 376 -5.77 -9.45 -17.01
C GLU A 376 -5.36 -10.86 -16.57
N LEU A 377 -4.90 -10.95 -15.33
CA LEU A 377 -4.48 -12.17 -14.65
C LEU A 377 -5.36 -12.37 -13.43
N TRP A 378 -5.55 -13.61 -13.01
CA TRP A 378 -6.34 -13.92 -11.81
C TRP A 378 -5.67 -15.01 -10.99
N TYR A 379 -5.70 -14.86 -9.67
CA TYR A 379 -5.19 -15.83 -8.72
C TYR A 379 -6.29 -16.15 -7.70
N ASP A 380 -6.62 -17.42 -7.60
CA ASP A 380 -7.66 -17.99 -6.74
C ASP A 380 -7.01 -18.71 -5.55
N LEU A 381 -7.33 -18.27 -4.34
CA LEU A 381 -7.02 -19.00 -3.11
C LEU A 381 -8.29 -19.65 -2.56
N ASP A 382 -8.31 -20.98 -2.53
CA ASP A 382 -9.32 -21.74 -1.80
C ASP A 382 -8.96 -21.74 -0.31
N ILE A 383 -9.83 -21.19 0.54
CA ILE A 383 -9.55 -21.05 1.97
C ILE A 383 -9.58 -22.41 2.69
N SER A 384 -10.41 -23.32 2.21
CA SER A 384 -10.67 -24.62 2.83
C SER A 384 -9.45 -25.53 2.71
N THR A 385 -8.88 -25.59 1.51
CA THR A 385 -7.72 -26.43 1.19
C THR A 385 -6.41 -25.65 1.38
N GLY A 386 -6.40 -24.36 1.04
CA GLY A 386 -5.20 -23.55 0.86
C GLY A 386 -4.59 -23.66 -0.53
N THR A 387 -5.26 -24.33 -1.46
CA THR A 387 -4.80 -24.47 -2.84
C THR A 387 -4.86 -23.13 -3.54
N LEU A 388 -3.76 -22.77 -4.20
CA LEU A 388 -3.67 -21.65 -5.11
C LEU A 388 -3.87 -22.13 -6.56
N ALA A 389 -4.76 -21.48 -7.29
CA ALA A 389 -4.92 -21.65 -8.73
C ALA A 389 -4.72 -20.30 -9.44
N GLY A 390 -4.16 -20.31 -10.64
CA GLY A 390 -3.87 -19.09 -11.40
C GLY A 390 -3.16 -19.40 -12.71
N PRO A 391 -2.79 -18.38 -13.50
CA PRO A 391 -2.02 -18.58 -14.71
C PRO A 391 -0.71 -19.32 -14.42
N ALA A 392 -0.26 -20.13 -15.38
CA ALA A 392 1.06 -20.72 -15.35
C ALA A 392 2.09 -19.64 -15.68
N ASP A 393 2.41 -18.79 -14.70
CA ASP A 393 3.45 -17.78 -14.80
C ASP A 393 4.48 -17.92 -13.68
N SER A 394 5.62 -17.25 -13.87
CA SER A 394 6.75 -17.24 -12.93
C SER A 394 6.42 -16.65 -11.55
N HIS A 395 5.20 -16.11 -11.37
CA HIS A 395 4.73 -15.51 -10.12
C HIS A 395 3.83 -16.45 -9.31
N SER A 396 3.42 -17.59 -9.88
CA SER A 396 2.59 -18.56 -9.16
C SER A 396 3.38 -19.18 -7.99
N MET A 397 2.89 -18.97 -6.77
CA MET A 397 3.44 -19.54 -5.54
C MET A 397 2.85 -20.94 -5.34
N ARG A 398 3.32 -21.90 -6.13
CA ARG A 398 2.92 -23.32 -5.99
C ARG A 398 3.56 -23.96 -4.77
#